data_AF-A0A842KLY6-F1
#
_entry.id   AF-A0A842KLY6-F1
#
_cell.length_a   1.000
_cell.length_b   1.000
_cell.length_c   1.000
_cell.angle_alpha   90.00
_cell.angle_beta   90.00
_cell.angle_gamma   90.00
#
_symmetry.space_group_name_H-M   'P 1'
#
loop_
_entity.id
_entity.type
_entity.pdbx_description
1 polymer ?
#
loop_
_entity_poly.entity_id
_entity_poly.type
_entity_poly.pdbx_seq_one_letter_code
_entity_poly.pdbx_strand_id
1 'polypeptide(L)'
;MNIDLLSLPDSPGVYLMKDSSGEVIYVGKALSLRKRIRQYFQASKNLSPKTKTLVRHITDLEYIVTDTEVDSLVLESNLIKKYRPKYNVRLKDDKRYPYVKVTINSRFPRIFLTRRRLMDGALYFGPYTNSGAVRKTLDIISQVFRIRRCRQPLSEKNNRPCLDYHIKRCNAPCAMKISEKEYMENVWQAIQFLKGETSGLLKELEKKMLDLASRQEYEAAAQVRDQIDAIKVLSQQQIATSGTDDRDVIAAVKDFDTAYIQIFYVRHGNMVGRADFAMSSAEDNTLPDVISQFIKQYYLDSPIPPEILIQCYIPEHELITSWLKQRSGREVHINVPQRGDKKKMIDMALKNAEITMQSNKIKTAVAGESLESLQQLQSLLSLPSLPLYIEGVDISNISGTDAVGSIVVFENGKPSNKKYRHHNIKAVRGIDDFAMIKEVVKRRYAYLKEEKMPYPDLILIDGGHGQLSAAKSSLEEMGVDIPIIGLAKRFEHIITTKKGHGEVIILPHSSPALKLLMNIRDEAHRFAVASHRHRRSARLTHSILDTIKGIGETKKRNLINHFGSVEKIGQASVEELCQIDGINEKLAQRILEKFRELGPWNPADKI
;
A
#
# COMPACT_ATOMS: atom_id res chain seq x y z
N MET A 1 26.53 -37.79 14.44
CA MET A 1 25.54 -36.91 15.09
C MET A 1 25.93 -36.83 16.55
N ASN A 2 26.58 -35.74 16.99
CA ASN A 2 27.07 -35.58 18.37
C ASN A 2 26.03 -34.84 19.23
N ILE A 3 24.81 -35.36 19.29
CA ILE A 3 23.77 -34.80 20.17
C ILE A 3 23.68 -35.72 21.38
N ASP A 4 24.18 -35.26 22.52
CA ASP A 4 24.06 -36.00 23.78
C ASP A 4 22.62 -35.91 24.31
N LEU A 5 21.81 -36.91 23.96
CA LEU A 5 20.41 -37.02 24.37
C LEU A 5 20.24 -37.48 25.84
N LEU A 6 21.33 -37.83 26.53
CA LEU A 6 21.31 -38.32 27.92
C LEU A 6 21.41 -37.17 28.94
N SER A 7 22.13 -36.10 28.62
CA SER A 7 22.34 -34.94 29.51
C SER A 7 21.23 -33.88 29.48
N LEU A 8 20.16 -34.09 28.71
CA LEU A 8 19.06 -33.13 28.61
C LEU A 8 18.30 -32.97 29.95
N PRO A 9 17.99 -31.73 30.38
CA PRO A 9 17.23 -31.49 31.61
C PRO A 9 15.77 -31.91 31.47
N ASP A 10 15.19 -32.39 32.58
CA ASP A 10 13.74 -32.65 32.70
C ASP A 10 13.04 -31.40 33.25
N SER A 11 13.13 -30.31 32.49
CA SER A 11 12.61 -29.01 32.89
C SER A 11 11.95 -28.32 31.69
N PRO A 12 11.03 -27.35 31.94
CA PRO A 12 10.48 -26.53 30.89
C PRO A 12 11.56 -25.70 30.20
N GLY A 13 11.40 -25.47 28.91
CA GLY A 13 12.35 -24.65 28.17
C GLY A 13 12.11 -24.62 26.68
N VAL A 14 13.02 -23.94 25.99
CA VAL A 14 13.02 -23.78 24.53
C VAL A 14 14.27 -24.41 23.96
N TYR A 15 14.14 -25.17 22.88
CA TYR A 15 15.25 -25.77 22.15
C TYR A 15 15.35 -25.20 20.73
N LEU A 16 16.57 -25.11 20.24
CA LEU A 16 16.92 -24.62 18.92
C LEU A 16 17.65 -25.73 18.18
N MET A 17 17.18 -26.07 16.98
CA MET A 17 17.82 -27.04 16.10
C MET A 17 18.53 -26.29 14.99
N LYS A 18 19.78 -26.65 14.73
CA LYS A 18 20.63 -26.01 13.73
C LYS A 18 21.10 -26.97 12.65
N ASP A 19 21.33 -26.44 11.46
CA ASP A 19 21.94 -27.18 10.35
C ASP A 19 23.47 -27.14 10.34
N SER A 20 24.08 -27.77 9.34
CA SER A 20 25.54 -27.89 9.19
C SER A 20 26.27 -26.55 9.11
N SER A 21 25.56 -25.47 8.76
CA SER A 21 26.12 -24.12 8.68
C SER A 21 26.02 -23.35 10.01
N GLY A 22 25.38 -23.94 11.02
CA GLY A 22 25.07 -23.29 12.28
C GLY A 22 23.81 -22.42 12.24
N GLU A 23 23.03 -22.44 11.15
CA GLU A 23 21.78 -21.68 11.03
C GLU A 23 20.66 -22.35 11.85
N VAL A 24 19.90 -21.56 12.61
CA VAL A 24 18.73 -22.06 13.36
C VAL A 24 17.58 -22.35 12.41
N ILE A 25 17.31 -23.63 12.17
CA ILE A 25 16.29 -24.11 11.23
C ILE A 25 14.94 -24.39 11.91
N TYR A 26 14.94 -24.66 13.22
CA TYR A 26 13.72 -24.85 14.01
C TYR A 26 13.89 -24.41 15.47
N VAL A 27 12.84 -23.87 16.05
CA VAL A 27 12.71 -23.53 17.47
C VAL A 27 11.44 -24.18 18.01
N GLY A 28 11.51 -24.79 19.18
CA GLY A 28 10.32 -25.34 19.83
C GLY A 28 10.39 -25.23 21.34
N LYS A 29 9.22 -25.16 22.00
CA LYS A 29 9.11 -25.26 23.46
C LYS A 29 8.80 -26.69 23.93
N ALA A 30 9.10 -26.97 25.20
CA ALA A 30 8.76 -28.21 25.85
C ALA A 30 8.48 -28.00 27.35
N LEU A 31 7.53 -28.74 27.91
CA LEU A 31 7.39 -28.92 29.37
C LEU A 31 8.54 -29.74 29.96
N SER A 32 9.08 -30.65 29.16
CA SER A 32 10.27 -31.44 29.47
C SER A 32 11.14 -31.50 28.22
N LEU A 33 12.25 -30.76 28.24
CA LEU A 33 13.23 -30.76 27.15
C LEU A 33 13.69 -32.18 26.83
N ARG A 34 14.02 -32.97 27.86
CA ARG A 34 14.41 -34.38 27.72
C ARG A 34 13.36 -35.21 26.97
N LYS A 35 12.10 -35.20 27.40
CA LYS A 35 11.04 -36.04 26.80
C LYS A 35 10.74 -35.58 25.37
N ARG A 36 10.65 -34.27 25.14
CA ARG A 36 10.26 -33.70 23.85
C ARG A 36 11.33 -33.90 22.77
N ILE A 37 12.59 -33.62 23.10
CA ILE A 37 13.69 -33.72 22.12
C ILE A 37 13.91 -35.17 21.71
N ARG A 38 13.81 -36.12 22.64
CA ARG A 38 13.92 -37.56 22.33
C ARG A 38 12.87 -38.04 21.32
N GLN A 39 11.67 -37.47 21.29
CA GLN A 39 10.62 -37.85 20.32
C GLN A 39 11.04 -37.64 18.86
N TYR A 40 11.90 -36.65 18.58
CA TYR A 40 12.40 -36.39 17.22
C TYR A 40 13.34 -37.50 16.71
N PHE A 41 14.02 -38.19 17.61
CA PHE A 41 15.03 -39.21 17.30
C PHE A 41 14.54 -40.64 17.55
N GLN A 42 13.24 -40.84 17.82
CA GLN A 42 12.62 -42.16 17.90
C GLN A 42 12.32 -42.75 16.51
N ALA A 43 12.03 -44.06 16.45
CA ALA A 43 11.86 -44.81 15.22
C ALA A 43 10.88 -44.13 14.22
N SER A 44 11.34 -43.99 12.98
CA SER A 44 10.82 -43.10 11.94
C SER A 44 9.39 -43.38 11.45
N LYS A 45 8.74 -44.46 11.94
CA LYS A 45 7.40 -44.87 11.50
C LYS A 45 6.29 -43.90 11.92
N ASN A 46 6.48 -43.12 13.00
CA ASN A 46 5.45 -42.22 13.55
C ASN A 46 5.72 -40.72 13.30
N LEU A 47 6.75 -40.36 12.53
CA LEU A 47 7.11 -38.96 12.28
C LEU A 47 6.41 -38.41 11.02
N SER A 48 5.89 -37.19 11.12
CA SER A 48 5.34 -36.47 9.96
C SER A 48 6.39 -36.24 8.87
N PRO A 49 6.01 -36.12 7.59
CA PRO A 49 6.93 -35.83 6.49
C PRO A 49 7.85 -34.64 6.78
N LYS A 50 7.30 -33.54 7.31
CA LYS A 50 8.07 -32.38 7.78
C LYS A 50 9.12 -32.75 8.82
N THR A 51 8.75 -33.53 9.82
CA THR A 51 9.64 -33.88 10.93
C THR A 51 10.78 -34.77 10.46
N LYS A 52 10.52 -35.70 9.52
CA LYS A 52 11.56 -36.51 8.87
C LYS A 52 12.57 -35.64 8.12
N THR A 53 12.08 -34.67 7.35
CA THR A 53 12.96 -33.73 6.62
C THR A 53 13.74 -32.85 7.59
N LEU A 54 13.09 -32.29 8.61
CA LEU A 54 13.74 -31.49 9.65
C LEU A 54 14.90 -32.27 10.27
N VAL A 55 14.65 -33.50 10.77
CA VAL A 55 15.64 -34.33 11.47
C VAL A 55 16.87 -34.64 10.60
N ARG A 56 16.70 -34.80 9.28
CA ARG A 56 17.82 -34.99 8.34
C ARG A 56 18.78 -33.80 8.25
N HIS A 57 18.27 -32.59 8.51
CA HIS A 57 19.07 -31.36 8.45
C HIS A 57 19.64 -30.95 9.81
N ILE A 58 19.29 -31.63 10.91
CA ILE A 58 19.81 -31.28 12.24
C ILE A 58 21.25 -31.78 12.37
N THR A 59 22.16 -30.88 12.74
CA THR A 59 23.53 -31.24 13.11
C THR A 59 23.90 -30.80 14.53
N ASP A 60 23.23 -29.78 15.06
CA ASP A 60 23.47 -29.23 16.39
C ASP A 60 22.14 -28.86 17.08
N LEU A 61 22.15 -28.86 18.42
CA LEU A 61 21.01 -28.65 19.29
C LEU A 61 21.41 -27.79 20.51
N GLU A 62 20.74 -26.65 20.67
CA GLU A 62 20.84 -25.81 21.86
C GLU A 62 19.53 -25.80 22.64
N TYR A 63 19.58 -25.48 23.93
CA TYR A 63 18.38 -25.30 24.74
C TYR A 63 18.57 -24.21 25.81
N ILE A 64 17.46 -23.63 26.23
CA ILE A 64 17.35 -22.63 27.29
C ILE A 64 16.25 -23.10 28.24
N VAL A 65 16.61 -23.34 29.49
CA VAL A 65 15.66 -23.72 30.56
C VAL A 65 14.91 -22.47 31.02
N THR A 66 13.61 -22.62 31.31
CA THR A 66 12.75 -21.54 31.80
C THR A 66 12.00 -21.99 33.05
N ASP A 67 11.67 -21.05 33.93
CA ASP A 67 11.02 -21.35 35.21
C ASP A 67 9.56 -21.79 35.04
N THR A 68 8.86 -21.24 34.04
CA THR A 68 7.45 -21.57 33.77
C THR A 68 7.19 -21.92 32.31
N GLU A 69 6.07 -22.61 32.05
CA GLU A 69 5.62 -22.89 30.68
C GLU A 69 5.29 -21.61 29.91
N VAL A 70 4.76 -20.58 30.58
CA VAL A 70 4.48 -19.27 29.98
C VAL A 70 5.77 -18.57 29.53
N ASP A 71 6.83 -18.64 30.32
CA ASP A 71 8.14 -18.10 29.95
C ASP A 71 8.72 -18.83 28.73
N SER A 72 8.57 -20.17 28.68
CA SER A 72 8.97 -20.96 27.51
C SER A 72 8.21 -20.56 26.24
N LEU A 73 6.91 -20.23 26.35
CA LEU A 73 6.08 -19.77 25.24
C LEU A 73 6.51 -18.39 24.73
N VAL A 74 6.78 -17.46 25.65
CA VAL A 74 7.27 -16.11 25.32
C VAL A 74 8.63 -16.19 24.65
N LEU A 75 9.54 -16.97 25.23
CA LEU A 75 10.90 -17.14 24.71
C LEU A 75 10.87 -17.80 23.32
N GLU A 76 10.09 -18.86 23.12
CA GLU A 76 9.91 -19.51 21.81
C GLU A 76 9.47 -18.49 20.75
N SER A 77 8.44 -17.71 21.06
CA SER A 77 7.88 -16.74 20.14
C SER A 77 8.88 -15.63 19.79
N ASN A 78 9.68 -15.19 20.77
CA ASN A 78 10.77 -14.22 20.56
C ASN A 78 11.90 -14.80 19.70
N LEU A 79 12.30 -16.05 19.94
CA LEU A 79 13.35 -16.72 19.17
C LEU A 79 12.91 -17.02 17.74
N ILE A 80 11.65 -17.38 17.51
CA ILE A 80 11.09 -17.53 16.15
C ILE A 80 11.10 -16.19 15.41
N LYS A 81 10.76 -15.08 16.09
CA LYS A 81 10.88 -13.74 15.49
C LYS A 81 12.31 -13.35 15.18
N LYS A 82 13.26 -13.68 16.07
CA LYS A 82 14.69 -13.36 15.95
C LYS A 82 15.33 -14.13 14.80
N TYR A 83 15.21 -15.45 14.81
CA TYR A 83 15.94 -16.33 13.88
C TYR A 83 15.17 -16.64 12.60
N ARG A 84 13.84 -16.44 12.58
CA ARG A 84 12.97 -16.75 11.44
C ARG A 84 13.28 -18.13 10.86
N PRO A 85 13.14 -19.22 11.63
CA PRO A 85 13.59 -20.55 11.22
C PRO A 85 12.70 -21.08 10.10
N LYS A 86 13.28 -21.81 9.14
CA LYS A 86 12.57 -22.30 7.93
C LYS A 86 11.39 -23.20 8.25
N TYR A 87 11.48 -24.04 9.28
CA TYR A 87 10.47 -25.05 9.60
C TYR A 87 9.40 -24.58 10.61
N ASN A 88 9.53 -23.38 11.17
CA ASN A 88 8.54 -22.78 12.06
C ASN A 88 7.44 -22.05 11.29
N VAL A 89 6.22 -22.06 11.85
CA VAL A 89 5.17 -21.15 11.38
C VAL A 89 5.56 -19.73 11.79
N ARG A 90 5.69 -18.82 10.82
CA ARG A 90 6.23 -17.47 11.04
C ARG A 90 5.52 -16.43 10.19
N LEU A 91 5.37 -15.21 10.72
CA LEU A 91 4.88 -14.06 9.97
C LEU A 91 5.85 -13.70 8.84
N LYS A 92 5.34 -13.59 7.60
CA LYS A 92 6.10 -13.14 6.42
C LYS A 92 6.36 -11.63 6.49
N ASP A 93 5.35 -10.87 6.93
CA ASP A 93 5.44 -9.41 7.11
C ASP A 93 5.14 -9.00 8.56
N ASP A 94 6.07 -8.28 9.20
CA ASP A 94 5.81 -7.55 10.44
C ASP A 94 5.21 -6.17 10.09
N LYS A 95 4.02 -6.16 9.47
CA LYS A 95 3.31 -4.91 9.13
C LYS A 95 2.99 -4.16 10.41
N ARG A 96 3.81 -3.17 10.77
CA ARG A 96 3.55 -2.29 11.90
C ARG A 96 2.54 -1.23 11.51
N TYR A 97 1.27 -1.49 11.79
CA TYR A 97 0.19 -0.58 11.51
C TYR A 97 0.35 0.74 12.28
N PRO A 98 0.03 1.89 11.67
CA PRO A 98 0.01 3.17 12.36
C PRO A 98 -1.11 3.25 13.41
N TYR A 99 -0.77 3.75 14.58
CA TYR A 99 -1.65 4.13 15.68
C TYR A 99 -1.53 5.63 15.95
N VAL A 100 -2.59 6.24 16.46
CA VAL A 100 -2.54 7.57 17.08
C VAL A 100 -2.34 7.38 18.57
N LYS A 101 -1.23 7.89 19.11
CA LYS A 101 -0.92 7.86 20.54
C LYS A 101 -1.26 9.20 21.17
N VAL A 102 -1.92 9.16 22.34
CA VAL A 102 -2.21 10.30 23.20
C VAL A 102 -1.52 10.11 24.55
N THR A 103 -0.53 10.94 24.85
CA THR A 103 0.27 10.84 26.07
C THR A 103 -0.42 11.46 27.28
N ILE A 104 -1.55 10.89 27.70
CA ILE A 104 -2.33 11.35 28.86
C ILE A 104 -1.55 11.29 30.19
N ASN A 105 -0.47 10.53 30.22
CA ASN A 105 0.48 10.41 31.32
C ASN A 105 1.46 11.59 31.46
N SER A 106 1.25 12.68 30.71
CA SER A 106 2.09 13.87 30.73
C SER A 106 1.26 15.11 31.07
N ARG A 107 1.86 16.06 31.79
CA ARG A 107 1.25 17.37 32.14
C ARG A 107 0.64 18.10 30.95
N PHE A 108 1.30 18.01 29.79
CA PHE A 108 0.80 18.58 28.52
C PHE A 108 0.82 17.49 27.45
N PRO A 109 -0.26 16.70 27.34
CA PRO A 109 -0.34 15.58 26.40
C PRO A 109 -0.12 15.97 24.94
N ARG A 110 0.37 15.00 24.18
CA ARG A 110 0.63 15.09 22.75
C ARG A 110 -0.17 14.02 22.02
N ILE A 111 -0.66 14.37 20.83
CA ILE A 111 -1.34 13.45 19.93
C ILE A 111 -0.48 13.28 18.68
N PHE A 112 -0.01 12.06 18.40
CA PHE A 112 0.87 11.81 17.27
C PHE A 112 0.80 10.40 16.73
N LEU A 113 1.25 10.23 15.49
CA LEU A 113 1.35 8.95 14.82
C LEU A 113 2.53 8.12 15.36
N THR A 114 2.27 6.89 15.76
CA THR A 114 3.29 5.90 16.14
C THR A 114 3.01 4.57 15.44
N ARG A 115 4.04 3.75 15.24
CA ARG A 115 3.90 2.35 14.79
C ARG A 115 4.19 1.34 15.90
N ARG A 116 4.43 1.85 17.11
CA ARG A 116 4.68 1.06 18.32
C ARG A 116 3.62 1.44 19.33
N ARG A 117 2.82 0.48 19.76
CA ARG A 117 1.90 0.62 20.89
C ARG A 117 2.57 0.03 22.13
N LEU A 118 2.91 0.89 23.09
CA LEU A 118 3.57 0.51 24.33
C LEU A 118 2.53 0.47 25.47
N MET A 119 2.79 -0.34 26.50
CA MET A 119 2.02 -0.33 27.75
C MET A 119 2.56 0.75 28.70
N ASP A 120 2.53 2.01 28.26
CA ASP A 120 3.14 3.14 28.96
C ASP A 120 2.12 4.07 29.63
N GLY A 121 0.88 3.62 29.78
CA GLY A 121 -0.21 4.42 30.34
C GLY A 121 -0.75 5.50 29.38
N ALA A 122 -0.27 5.56 28.14
CA ALA A 122 -0.84 6.42 27.10
C ALA A 122 -2.07 5.77 26.44
N LEU A 123 -2.95 6.58 25.86
CA LEU A 123 -4.05 6.08 25.04
C LEU A 123 -3.58 5.86 23.59
N TYR A 124 -4.10 4.83 22.95
CA TYR A 124 -3.79 4.52 21.56
C TYR A 124 -5.06 4.24 20.78
N PHE A 125 -5.19 4.90 19.63
CA PHE A 125 -6.28 4.74 18.67
C PHE A 125 -5.76 4.08 17.39
N GLY A 126 -6.57 3.25 16.76
CA GLY A 126 -6.18 2.40 15.63
C GLY A 126 -6.14 0.91 16.00
N PRO A 127 -5.51 0.06 15.16
CA PRO A 127 -4.63 0.41 14.05
C PRO A 127 -5.37 0.95 12.82
N TYR A 128 -4.75 1.91 12.15
CA TYR A 128 -5.28 2.51 10.93
C TYR A 128 -4.65 1.86 9.68
N THR A 129 -5.46 1.62 8.66
CA THR A 129 -5.02 1.02 7.38
C THR A 129 -4.27 2.01 6.49
N ASN A 130 -4.54 3.31 6.63
CA ASN A 130 -3.97 4.37 5.79
C ASN A 130 -3.33 5.48 6.63
N SER A 131 -2.00 5.53 6.65
CA SER A 131 -1.25 6.58 7.34
C SER A 131 -1.54 8.00 6.83
N GLY A 132 -1.96 8.16 5.57
CA GLY A 132 -2.37 9.44 5.00
C GLY A 132 -3.68 9.95 5.60
N ALA A 133 -4.68 9.08 5.77
CA ALA A 133 -5.94 9.43 6.42
C ALA A 133 -5.69 9.87 7.86
N VAL A 134 -4.85 9.14 8.60
CA VAL A 134 -4.49 9.51 9.98
C VAL A 134 -3.79 10.86 10.04
N ARG A 135 -2.88 11.17 9.10
CA ARG A 135 -2.22 12.47 9.06
C ARG A 135 -3.22 13.61 8.85
N LYS A 136 -4.25 13.41 8.03
CA LYS A 136 -5.34 14.39 7.86
C LYS A 136 -6.13 14.59 9.16
N THR A 137 -6.47 13.50 9.85
CA THR A 137 -7.12 13.55 11.18
C THR A 137 -6.29 14.31 12.20
N LEU A 138 -4.97 14.03 12.27
CA LEU A 138 -4.06 14.72 13.17
C LEU A 138 -3.92 16.21 12.82
N ASP A 139 -4.00 16.58 11.54
CA ASP A 139 -3.96 17.98 11.13
C ASP A 139 -5.21 18.73 11.62
N ILE A 140 -6.39 18.14 11.46
CA ILE A 140 -7.65 18.72 11.93
C ILE A 140 -7.67 18.80 13.46
N ILE A 141 -7.20 17.77 14.16
CA ILE A 141 -7.04 17.82 15.63
C ILE A 141 -6.17 19.02 16.04
N SER A 142 -5.09 19.29 15.30
CA SER A 142 -4.22 20.43 15.60
C SER A 142 -4.87 21.78 15.30
N GLN A 143 -5.72 21.87 14.27
CA GLN A 143 -6.45 23.09 13.94
C GLN A 143 -7.58 23.39 14.92
N VAL A 144 -8.31 22.35 15.35
CA VAL A 144 -9.48 22.49 16.21
C VAL A 144 -9.08 22.62 17.67
N PHE A 145 -8.36 21.63 18.21
CA PHE A 145 -8.09 21.54 19.64
C PHE A 145 -6.76 22.20 20.05
N ARG A 146 -5.97 22.70 19.08
CA ARG A 146 -4.72 23.45 19.30
C ARG A 146 -3.73 22.75 20.26
N ILE A 147 -3.61 21.43 20.07
CA ILE A 147 -2.76 20.55 20.86
C ILE A 147 -1.32 20.60 20.34
N ARG A 148 -0.35 20.61 21.26
CA ARG A 148 1.07 20.70 20.92
C ARG A 148 1.55 19.48 20.12
N ARG A 149 2.36 19.74 19.10
CA ARG A 149 3.03 18.69 18.30
C ARG A 149 4.53 18.55 18.61
N CYS A 150 5.12 19.61 19.16
CA CYS A 150 6.55 19.68 19.47
C CYS A 150 7.00 18.55 20.40
N ARG A 151 8.19 18.00 20.14
CA ARG A 151 8.79 16.90 20.93
C ARG A 151 9.56 17.38 22.15
N GLN A 152 9.96 18.66 22.17
CA GLN A 152 10.86 19.17 23.20
C GLN A 152 10.20 19.14 24.59
N PRO A 153 10.94 18.83 25.65
CA PRO A 153 10.44 18.99 27.00
C PRO A 153 10.07 20.47 27.22
N LEU A 154 8.96 20.71 27.90
CA LEU A 154 8.58 22.06 28.29
C LEU A 154 9.47 22.43 29.47
N SER A 155 10.37 23.40 29.29
CA SER A 155 11.16 23.97 30.37
C SER A 155 10.85 25.46 30.47
N GLU A 156 10.95 25.99 31.68
CA GLU A 156 10.71 27.42 31.96
C GLU A 156 11.75 28.35 31.31
N LYS A 157 12.85 27.79 30.76
CA LYS A 157 13.97 28.56 30.22
C LYS A 157 13.82 28.94 28.74
N ASN A 158 12.81 28.42 28.03
CA ASN A 158 12.66 28.65 26.59
C ASN A 158 11.22 29.10 26.23
N ASN A 159 10.94 30.38 26.47
CA ASN A 159 9.58 30.96 26.49
C ASN A 159 9.06 31.47 25.14
N ARG A 160 9.76 31.23 24.02
CA ARG A 160 9.32 31.78 22.72
C ARG A 160 8.34 30.82 22.02
N PRO A 161 7.10 31.23 21.72
CA PRO A 161 6.16 30.41 20.97
C PRO A 161 6.71 30.07 19.58
N CYS A 162 6.45 28.85 19.12
CA CYS A 162 6.86 28.41 17.78
C CYS A 162 5.83 28.79 16.71
N LEU A 163 6.14 28.49 15.44
CA LEU A 163 5.25 28.73 14.30
C LEU A 163 3.83 28.18 14.53
N ASP A 164 3.70 26.97 15.11
CA ASP A 164 2.39 26.33 15.37
C ASP A 164 1.47 27.23 16.22
N TYR A 165 2.02 28.06 17.12
CA TYR A 165 1.23 29.04 17.86
C TYR A 165 0.75 30.18 16.97
N HIS A 166 1.66 30.76 16.18
CA HIS A 166 1.36 31.89 15.30
C HIS A 166 0.34 31.52 14.20
N ILE A 167 0.32 30.27 13.75
CA ILE A 167 -0.68 29.76 12.79
C ILE A 167 -1.90 29.12 13.48
N LYS A 168 -2.10 29.39 14.78
CA LYS A 168 -3.26 28.94 15.59
C LYS A 168 -3.47 27.42 15.64
N ARG A 169 -2.39 26.63 15.59
CA ARG A 169 -2.37 25.14 15.74
C ARG A 169 -1.92 24.66 17.12
N CYS A 170 -1.48 25.56 18.00
CA CYS A 170 -1.02 25.25 19.35
C CYS A 170 -1.30 26.42 20.28
N ASN A 171 -1.78 26.17 21.50
CA ASN A 171 -1.97 27.24 22.51
C ASN A 171 -0.70 27.60 23.30
N ALA A 172 0.48 27.21 22.80
CA ALA A 172 1.80 27.51 23.38
C ALA A 172 1.93 27.25 24.89
N PRO A 173 1.72 26.00 25.36
CA PRO A 173 2.01 25.66 26.76
C PRO A 173 3.49 25.87 27.13
N CYS A 174 4.40 25.88 26.13
CA CYS A 174 5.82 26.19 26.33
C CYS A 174 6.09 27.64 26.76
N ALA A 175 5.17 28.56 26.48
CA ALA A 175 5.28 29.96 26.86
C ALA A 175 4.26 30.31 27.97
N MET A 176 3.69 29.30 28.64
CA MET A 176 2.65 29.43 29.66
C MET A 176 1.43 30.28 29.23
N LYS A 177 1.10 30.29 27.94
CA LYS A 177 -0.04 31.04 27.40
C LYS A 177 -1.41 30.37 27.59
N ILE A 178 -1.42 29.18 28.20
CA ILE A 178 -2.63 28.41 28.53
C ILE A 178 -2.41 27.66 29.84
N SER A 179 -3.46 27.56 30.65
CA SER A 179 -3.41 26.76 31.88
C SER A 179 -3.39 25.26 31.57
N GLU A 180 -2.83 24.46 32.48
CA GLU A 180 -2.85 23.01 32.34
C GLU A 180 -4.27 22.44 32.28
N LYS A 181 -5.19 22.97 33.10
CA LYS A 181 -6.59 22.55 33.14
C LYS A 181 -7.29 22.77 31.81
N GLU A 182 -7.20 23.99 31.27
CA GLU A 182 -7.81 24.34 29.98
C GLU A 182 -7.16 23.58 28.81
N TYR A 183 -5.85 23.33 28.88
CA TYR A 183 -5.18 22.48 27.89
C TYR A 183 -5.70 21.04 27.94
N MET A 184 -5.91 20.48 29.14
CA MET A 184 -6.46 19.13 29.31
C MET A 184 -7.90 19.02 28.82
N GLU A 185 -8.73 20.05 28.98
CA GLU A 185 -10.07 20.10 28.40
C GLU A 185 -10.03 19.95 26.87
N ASN A 186 -9.11 20.68 26.20
CA ASN A 186 -8.89 20.53 24.76
C ASN A 186 -8.42 19.10 24.39
N VAL A 187 -7.57 18.48 25.21
CA VAL A 187 -7.12 17.10 25.00
C VAL A 187 -8.29 16.12 25.12
N TRP A 188 -9.18 16.31 26.09
CA TRP A 188 -10.35 15.44 26.26
C TRP A 188 -11.34 15.57 25.11
N GLN A 189 -11.57 16.78 24.59
CA GLN A 189 -12.37 16.98 23.39
C GLN A 189 -11.74 16.31 22.15
N ALA A 190 -10.42 16.39 22.00
CA ALA A 190 -9.72 15.66 20.93
C ALA A 190 -9.82 14.14 21.10
N ILE A 191 -9.82 13.65 22.34
CA ILE A 191 -10.07 12.24 22.65
C ILE A 191 -11.50 11.85 22.27
N GLN A 192 -12.52 12.62 22.64
CA GLN A 192 -13.93 12.38 22.24
C GLN A 192 -14.09 12.36 20.71
N PHE A 193 -13.39 13.27 20.01
CA PHE A 193 -13.36 13.28 18.55
C PHE A 193 -12.71 12.01 17.98
N LEU A 194 -11.52 11.62 18.46
CA LEU A 194 -10.86 10.36 18.07
C LEU A 194 -11.71 9.15 18.41
N LYS A 195 -12.57 9.28 19.41
CA LYS A 195 -13.53 8.28 19.84
C LYS A 195 -14.77 8.16 18.94
N GLY A 196 -14.97 9.08 18.01
CA GLY A 196 -16.14 9.10 17.14
C GLY A 196 -17.42 9.57 17.84
N GLU A 197 -17.31 10.16 19.04
CA GLU A 197 -18.40 10.83 19.75
C GLU A 197 -18.59 12.25 19.19
N THR A 198 -18.80 12.37 17.87
CA THR A 198 -18.84 13.67 17.18
C THR A 198 -20.14 14.44 17.41
N SER A 199 -21.26 13.76 17.65
CA SER A 199 -22.57 14.39 17.77
C SER A 199 -22.71 15.30 18.99
N GLY A 200 -22.17 14.90 20.14
CA GLY A 200 -22.15 15.72 21.36
C GLY A 200 -21.24 16.94 21.21
N LEU A 201 -20.02 16.72 20.71
CA LEU A 201 -19.04 17.78 20.48
C LEU A 201 -19.55 18.84 19.50
N LEU A 202 -20.20 18.42 18.41
CA LEU A 202 -20.78 19.36 17.43
C LEU A 202 -21.86 20.25 18.05
N LYS A 203 -22.72 19.69 18.91
CA LYS A 203 -23.75 20.47 19.62
C LYS A 203 -23.14 21.50 20.58
N GLU A 204 -22.09 21.13 21.30
CA GLU A 204 -21.38 22.06 22.19
C GLU A 204 -20.71 23.20 21.42
N LEU A 205 -20.05 22.89 20.31
CA LEU A 205 -19.43 23.89 19.45
C LEU A 205 -20.47 24.80 18.79
N GLU A 206 -21.60 24.27 18.32
CA GLU A 206 -22.70 25.08 17.77
C GLU A 206 -23.27 26.03 18.83
N LYS A 207 -23.49 25.56 20.06
CA LYS A 207 -23.93 26.41 21.18
C LYS A 207 -22.92 27.52 21.48
N LYS A 208 -21.62 27.20 21.50
CA LYS A 208 -20.54 28.17 21.72
C LYS A 208 -20.45 29.21 20.61
N MET A 209 -20.60 28.78 19.35
CA MET A 209 -20.64 29.68 18.19
C MET A 209 -21.80 30.67 18.30
N LEU A 210 -22.99 30.19 18.64
CA LEU A 210 -24.19 31.03 18.79
C LEU A 210 -24.07 32.02 19.97
N ASP A 211 -23.48 31.60 21.09
CA ASP A 211 -23.21 32.47 22.24
C ASP A 211 -22.19 33.57 21.92
N LEU A 212 -21.12 33.25 21.18
CA LEU A 212 -20.16 34.27 20.71
C LEU A 212 -20.81 35.24 19.71
N ALA A 213 -21.64 34.73 18.81
CA ALA A 213 -22.37 35.56 17.85
C ALA A 213 -23.39 36.49 18.54
N SER A 214 -24.06 36.04 19.60
CA SER A 214 -25.00 36.86 20.38
C SER A 214 -24.30 38.00 21.14
N ARG A 215 -23.04 37.79 21.54
CA ARG A 215 -22.16 38.82 22.11
C ARG A 215 -21.45 39.70 21.08
N GLN A 216 -21.78 39.56 19.80
CA GLN A 216 -21.15 40.28 18.68
C GLN A 216 -19.64 40.00 18.50
N GLU A 217 -19.15 38.87 19.02
CA GLU A 217 -17.76 38.42 18.86
C GLU A 217 -17.60 37.60 17.57
N TYR A 218 -17.85 38.24 16.42
CA TYR A 218 -17.97 37.55 15.13
C TYR A 218 -16.69 36.82 14.69
N GLU A 219 -15.51 37.34 15.00
CA GLU A 219 -14.23 36.66 14.68
C GLU A 219 -14.05 35.36 15.47
N ALA A 220 -14.48 35.35 16.74
CA ALA A 220 -14.43 34.16 17.58
C ALA A 220 -15.49 33.13 17.13
N ALA A 221 -16.69 33.60 16.78
CA ALA A 221 -17.76 32.76 16.24
C ALA A 221 -17.34 32.12 14.89
N ALA A 222 -16.71 32.87 13.99
CA ALA A 222 -16.21 32.36 12.72
C ALA A 222 -15.15 31.26 12.92
N GLN A 223 -14.25 31.41 13.91
CA GLN A 223 -13.30 30.36 14.26
C GLN A 223 -13.98 29.06 14.71
N VAL A 224 -15.04 29.16 15.52
CA VAL A 224 -15.80 27.97 15.98
C VAL A 224 -16.57 27.34 14.83
N ARG A 225 -17.12 28.14 13.90
CA ARG A 225 -17.75 27.63 12.66
C ARG A 225 -16.78 26.82 11.82
N ASP A 226 -15.59 27.37 11.55
CA ASP A 226 -14.58 26.69 10.74
C ASP A 226 -14.12 25.38 11.40
N GLN A 227 -14.11 25.30 12.74
CA GLN A 227 -13.89 24.06 13.49
C GLN A 227 -15.01 23.03 13.30
N ILE A 228 -16.28 23.47 13.35
CA ILE A 228 -17.46 22.64 13.10
C ILE A 228 -17.38 22.04 11.69
N ASP A 229 -17.06 22.85 10.69
CA ASP A 229 -16.95 22.39 9.29
C ASP A 229 -15.83 21.38 9.11
N ALA A 230 -14.66 21.62 9.72
CA ALA A 230 -13.55 20.67 9.69
C ALA A 230 -13.91 19.31 10.34
N ILE A 231 -14.67 19.32 11.44
CA ILE A 231 -15.17 18.10 12.09
C ILE A 231 -16.22 17.40 11.21
N LYS A 232 -17.16 18.13 10.60
CA LYS A 232 -18.23 17.57 9.74
C LYS A 232 -17.64 16.83 8.53
N VAL A 233 -16.63 17.39 7.87
CA VAL A 233 -15.93 16.76 6.73
C VAL A 233 -15.28 15.43 7.10
N LEU A 234 -14.67 15.32 8.30
CA LEU A 234 -14.09 14.07 8.78
C LEU A 234 -15.11 13.08 9.33
N SER A 235 -16.18 13.56 9.98
CA SER A 235 -17.26 12.72 10.52
C SER A 235 -17.95 11.89 9.44
N GLN A 236 -18.01 12.40 8.20
CA GLN A 236 -18.51 11.65 7.04
C GLN A 236 -17.54 10.55 6.56
N GLN A 237 -16.29 10.57 7.03
CA GLN A 237 -15.22 9.61 6.69
C GLN A 237 -14.75 8.73 7.86
N GLN A 238 -15.08 9.09 9.12
CA GLN A 238 -14.65 8.42 10.35
C GLN A 238 -15.85 8.12 11.23
N ILE A 239 -16.47 6.95 11.03
CA ILE A 239 -17.35 6.38 12.04
C ILE A 239 -16.53 5.36 12.84
N ALA A 240 -16.56 5.54 14.17
CA ALA A 240 -16.26 4.59 15.25
C ALA A 240 -14.89 4.66 15.95
N THR A 241 -14.88 5.08 17.23
CA THR A 241 -13.95 4.56 18.26
C THR A 241 -14.28 4.81 19.78
N SER A 242 -15.39 4.40 20.44
CA SER A 242 -15.38 4.49 21.95
C SER A 242 -16.30 3.68 22.85
N GLY A 243 -15.69 3.12 23.92
CA GLY A 243 -16.29 2.38 25.06
C GLY A 243 -15.41 1.21 25.59
N THR A 244 -16.02 0.20 26.24
CA THR A 244 -15.37 -0.94 26.95
C THR A 244 -15.55 -2.38 26.38
N ASP A 245 -16.29 -2.59 25.29
CA ASP A 245 -16.52 -3.86 24.55
C ASP A 245 -15.49 -4.14 23.44
N ASP A 246 -14.21 -4.12 23.80
CA ASP A 246 -13.13 -4.29 22.83
C ASP A 246 -12.93 -5.76 22.47
N ARG A 247 -13.02 -6.12 21.19
CA ARG A 247 -12.66 -7.46 20.72
C ARG A 247 -11.91 -7.45 19.40
N ASP A 248 -11.01 -8.41 19.25
CA ASP A 248 -10.35 -8.66 17.98
C ASP A 248 -10.90 -9.95 17.37
N VAL A 249 -11.30 -9.90 16.11
CA VAL A 249 -11.87 -11.04 15.37
C VAL A 249 -10.81 -11.55 14.41
N ILE A 250 -10.33 -12.77 14.63
CA ILE A 250 -9.24 -13.36 13.88
C ILE A 250 -9.76 -14.55 13.09
N ALA A 251 -9.55 -14.49 11.78
CA ALA A 251 -9.80 -15.60 10.87
C ALA A 251 -8.59 -15.84 9.96
N ALA A 252 -8.41 -17.08 9.53
CA ALA A 252 -7.32 -17.52 8.69
C ALA A 252 -7.81 -18.51 7.63
N VAL A 253 -7.21 -18.45 6.45
CA VAL A 253 -7.30 -19.47 5.41
C VAL A 253 -5.91 -19.90 5.02
N LYS A 254 -5.75 -21.19 4.69
CA LYS A 254 -4.46 -21.77 4.32
C LYS A 254 -4.47 -22.17 2.84
N ASP A 255 -3.35 -21.88 2.18
CA ASP A 255 -3.05 -22.23 0.81
C ASP A 255 -1.63 -22.81 0.74
N PHE A 256 -1.52 -24.12 0.52
CA PHE A 256 -0.24 -24.85 0.50
C PHE A 256 0.68 -24.49 1.69
N ASP A 257 1.73 -23.71 1.43
CA ASP A 257 2.77 -23.31 2.38
C ASP A 257 2.53 -21.96 3.06
N THR A 258 1.39 -21.32 2.77
CA THR A 258 1.09 -19.95 3.16
C THR A 258 -0.30 -19.86 3.78
N ALA A 259 -0.39 -19.24 4.94
CA ALA A 259 -1.67 -18.90 5.55
C ALA A 259 -1.92 -17.40 5.50
N TYR A 260 -3.13 -17.01 5.13
CA TYR A 260 -3.60 -15.63 5.07
C TYR A 260 -4.54 -15.39 6.23
N ILE A 261 -4.24 -14.37 7.02
CA ILE A 261 -4.92 -14.10 8.29
C ILE A 261 -5.51 -12.71 8.22
N GLN A 262 -6.80 -12.60 8.56
CA GLN A 262 -7.54 -11.37 8.68
C GLN A 262 -7.84 -11.10 10.16
N ILE A 263 -7.52 -9.89 10.61
CA ILE A 263 -8.01 -9.34 11.88
C ILE A 263 -9.03 -8.24 11.59
N PHE A 264 -10.15 -8.24 12.30
CA PHE A 264 -10.98 -7.06 12.51
C PHE A 264 -10.89 -6.55 13.94
N TYR A 265 -10.75 -5.24 14.06
CA TYR A 265 -10.77 -4.55 15.34
C TYR A 265 -12.20 -4.08 15.58
N VAL A 266 -12.85 -4.61 16.60
CA VAL A 266 -14.21 -4.25 16.98
C VAL A 266 -14.18 -3.58 18.34
N ARG A 267 -14.79 -2.42 18.45
CA ARG A 267 -14.86 -1.61 19.67
C ARG A 267 -16.33 -1.16 19.80
N HIS A 268 -17.03 -1.59 20.85
CA HIS A 268 -18.46 -1.25 21.12
C HIS A 268 -19.41 -1.73 20.05
N GLY A 269 -19.18 -2.95 19.59
CA GLY A 269 -19.96 -3.56 18.52
C GLY A 269 -19.66 -3.00 17.13
N ASN A 270 -18.90 -1.91 17.01
CA ASN A 270 -18.55 -1.29 15.74
C ASN A 270 -17.18 -1.76 15.24
N MET A 271 -17.06 -2.03 13.94
CA MET A 271 -15.79 -2.35 13.31
C MET A 271 -14.98 -1.06 13.07
N VAL A 272 -13.88 -0.89 13.79
CA VAL A 272 -13.03 0.32 13.73
C VAL A 272 -11.86 0.17 12.75
N GLY A 273 -11.55 -1.06 12.33
CA GLY A 273 -10.45 -1.29 11.40
C GLY A 273 -10.24 -2.74 11.05
N ARG A 274 -9.29 -2.97 10.13
CA ARG A 274 -8.89 -4.31 9.67
C ARG A 274 -7.40 -4.39 9.38
N ALA A 275 -6.83 -5.57 9.52
CA ALA A 275 -5.43 -5.87 9.19
C ALA A 275 -5.32 -7.26 8.54
N ASP A 276 -4.48 -7.36 7.51
CA ASP A 276 -4.16 -8.63 6.84
C ASP A 276 -2.70 -9.02 7.09
N PHE A 277 -2.47 -10.32 7.27
CA PHE A 277 -1.14 -10.91 7.48
C PHE A 277 -0.99 -12.17 6.62
N ALA A 278 0.26 -12.47 6.26
CA ALA A 278 0.62 -13.74 5.67
C ALA A 278 1.63 -14.46 6.59
N MET A 279 1.43 -15.75 6.82
CA MET A 279 2.36 -16.60 7.55
C MET A 279 2.89 -17.71 6.65
N SER A 280 4.21 -17.94 6.68
CA SER A 280 4.80 -19.18 6.17
C SER A 280 4.41 -20.30 7.11
N SER A 281 3.89 -21.40 6.57
CA SER A 281 3.50 -22.58 7.33
C SER A 281 3.73 -23.82 6.48
N ALA A 282 4.48 -24.79 6.97
CA ALA A 282 4.62 -26.07 6.28
C ALA A 282 3.25 -26.72 5.98
N GLU A 283 3.18 -27.52 4.92
CA GLU A 283 1.94 -28.19 4.46
C GLU A 283 1.27 -29.01 5.57
N ASP A 284 2.06 -29.69 6.40
CA ASP A 284 1.57 -30.55 7.49
C ASP A 284 0.93 -29.78 8.67
N ASN A 285 1.17 -28.47 8.83
CA ASN A 285 0.62 -27.74 9.97
C ASN A 285 -0.88 -27.46 9.76
N THR A 286 -1.71 -27.71 10.77
CA THR A 286 -3.14 -27.47 10.67
C THR A 286 -3.47 -25.97 10.81
N LEU A 287 -4.67 -25.57 10.40
CA LEU A 287 -5.14 -24.20 10.55
C LEU A 287 -5.22 -23.74 12.03
N PRO A 288 -5.65 -24.58 12.99
CA PRO A 288 -5.49 -24.31 14.42
C PRO A 288 -4.05 -24.01 14.86
N ASP A 289 -3.05 -24.75 14.35
CA ASP A 289 -1.63 -24.50 14.68
C ASP A 289 -1.18 -23.12 14.21
N VAL A 290 -1.63 -22.73 13.00
CA VAL A 290 -1.34 -21.41 12.43
C VAL A 290 -1.95 -20.30 13.28
N ILE A 291 -3.23 -20.41 13.66
CA ILE A 291 -3.90 -19.39 14.47
C ILE A 291 -3.27 -19.29 15.86
N SER A 292 -2.95 -20.43 16.49
CA SER A 292 -2.23 -20.48 17.77
C SER A 292 -0.91 -19.72 17.69
N GLN A 293 -0.11 -20.03 16.67
CA GLN A 293 1.19 -19.39 16.48
C GLN A 293 1.07 -17.91 16.10
N PHE A 294 0.03 -17.54 15.35
CA PHE A 294 -0.28 -16.17 15.02
C PHE A 294 -0.55 -15.34 16.27
N ILE A 295 -1.42 -15.82 17.16
CA ILE A 295 -1.78 -15.11 18.40
C ILE A 295 -0.53 -14.88 19.26
N LYS A 296 0.30 -15.92 19.44
CA LYS A 296 1.57 -15.82 20.17
C LYS A 296 2.48 -14.74 19.58
N GLN A 297 2.73 -14.77 18.26
CA GLN A 297 3.61 -13.79 17.61
C GLN A 297 3.01 -12.38 17.57
N TYR A 298 1.72 -12.25 17.31
CA TYR A 298 1.07 -10.96 17.14
C TYR A 298 0.97 -10.19 18.47
N TYR A 299 0.51 -10.83 19.54
CA TYR A 299 0.31 -10.20 20.85
C TYR A 299 1.58 -10.06 21.70
N LEU A 300 2.73 -10.54 21.22
CA LEU A 300 4.02 -10.11 21.75
C LEU A 300 4.20 -8.59 21.58
N ASP A 301 3.83 -8.01 20.45
CA ASP A 301 4.04 -6.57 20.18
C ASP A 301 2.73 -5.78 20.11
N SER A 302 1.60 -6.49 20.11
CA SER A 302 0.26 -5.90 19.98
C SER A 302 -0.48 -5.82 21.31
N PRO A 303 -1.32 -4.81 21.50
CA PRO A 303 -2.22 -4.72 22.63
C PRO A 303 -3.20 -5.89 22.66
N ILE A 304 -3.52 -6.38 23.86
CA ILE A 304 -4.39 -7.55 24.04
C ILE A 304 -5.79 -7.05 24.40
N PRO A 305 -6.85 -7.27 23.59
CA PRO A 305 -8.22 -6.93 23.96
C PRO A 305 -8.77 -7.88 25.05
N PRO A 306 -9.84 -7.50 25.77
CA PRO A 306 -10.49 -8.38 26.75
C PRO A 306 -11.18 -9.60 26.11
N GLU A 307 -11.52 -9.55 24.82
CA GLU A 307 -12.06 -10.70 24.07
C GLU A 307 -11.36 -10.87 22.71
N ILE A 308 -11.01 -12.10 22.37
CA ILE A 308 -10.49 -12.50 21.06
C ILE A 308 -11.43 -13.57 20.49
N LEU A 309 -12.00 -13.31 19.31
CA LEU A 309 -12.82 -14.27 18.59
C LEU A 309 -11.97 -14.98 17.55
N ILE A 310 -12.04 -16.32 17.55
CA ILE A 310 -11.33 -17.16 16.59
C ILE A 310 -12.28 -18.15 15.91
N GLN A 311 -11.93 -18.61 14.71
CA GLN A 311 -12.82 -19.46 13.91
C GLN A 311 -12.87 -20.93 14.35
N CYS A 312 -11.89 -21.40 15.12
CA CYS A 312 -11.79 -22.79 15.57
C CYS A 312 -11.01 -22.86 16.89
N TYR A 313 -11.16 -23.98 17.61
CA TYR A 313 -10.34 -24.25 18.80
C TYR A 313 -8.88 -24.40 18.41
N ILE A 314 -7.99 -23.83 19.23
CA ILE A 314 -6.55 -23.82 19.01
C ILE A 314 -5.82 -24.70 20.03
N PRO A 315 -4.69 -25.30 19.66
CA PRO A 315 -3.80 -25.94 20.62
C PRO A 315 -3.33 -24.95 21.68
N GLU A 316 -3.13 -25.45 22.90
CA GLU A 316 -2.61 -24.67 24.04
C GLU A 316 -3.50 -23.48 24.42
N HIS A 317 -4.81 -23.58 24.18
CA HIS A 317 -5.78 -22.51 24.45
C HIS A 317 -5.67 -21.94 25.87
N GLU A 318 -5.60 -22.79 26.89
CA GLU A 318 -5.50 -22.36 28.29
C GLU A 318 -4.19 -21.63 28.59
N LEU A 319 -3.06 -22.16 28.09
CA LEU A 319 -1.74 -21.57 28.26
C LEU A 319 -1.62 -20.22 27.56
N ILE A 320 -2.18 -20.09 26.36
CA ILE A 320 -2.21 -18.82 25.63
C ILE A 320 -3.10 -17.81 26.36
N THR A 321 -4.25 -18.24 26.86
CA THR A 321 -5.16 -17.38 27.62
C THR A 321 -4.52 -16.88 28.92
N SER A 322 -3.84 -17.77 29.66
CA SER A 322 -3.12 -17.39 30.89
C SER A 322 -1.96 -16.42 30.61
N TRP A 323 -1.18 -16.67 29.55
CA TRP A 323 -0.14 -15.77 29.08
C TRP A 323 -0.68 -14.37 28.74
N LEU A 324 -1.78 -14.30 27.98
CA LEU A 324 -2.42 -13.04 27.62
C LEU A 324 -2.96 -12.29 28.85
N LYS A 325 -3.53 -13.01 29.82
CA LYS A 325 -3.99 -12.47 31.10
C LYS A 325 -2.82 -11.86 31.90
N GLN A 326 -1.72 -12.60 32.07
CA GLN A 326 -0.53 -12.14 32.77
C GLN A 326 0.09 -10.90 32.10
N ARG A 327 0.17 -10.89 30.76
CA ARG A 327 0.77 -9.78 29.99
C ARG A 327 -0.11 -8.53 29.95
N SER A 328 -1.43 -8.70 29.91
CA SER A 328 -2.37 -7.57 29.84
C SER A 328 -2.72 -6.98 31.21
N GLY A 329 -2.49 -7.72 32.30
CA GLY A 329 -2.88 -7.32 33.66
C GLY A 329 -4.39 -7.33 33.89
N ARG A 330 -5.18 -7.88 32.96
CA ARG A 330 -6.64 -7.95 33.00
C ARG A 330 -7.14 -9.30 32.53
N GLU A 331 -8.41 -9.57 32.75
CA GLU A 331 -9.05 -10.77 32.22
C GLU A 331 -9.18 -10.73 30.69
N VAL A 332 -8.86 -11.85 30.04
CA VAL A 332 -8.86 -12.02 28.59
C VAL A 332 -9.53 -13.33 28.26
N HIS A 333 -10.48 -13.31 27.31
CA HIS A 333 -11.23 -14.48 26.87
C HIS A 333 -10.95 -14.78 25.39
N ILE A 334 -10.64 -16.03 25.07
CA ILE A 334 -10.53 -16.50 23.68
C ILE A 334 -11.75 -17.38 23.36
N ASN A 335 -12.65 -16.90 22.51
CA ASN A 335 -13.94 -17.53 22.23
C ASN A 335 -14.07 -18.01 20.78
N VAL A 336 -14.73 -19.15 20.60
CA VAL A 336 -15.07 -19.73 19.28
C VAL A 336 -16.58 -19.62 19.07
N PRO A 337 -17.08 -18.50 18.50
CA PRO A 337 -18.52 -18.30 18.35
C PRO A 337 -19.10 -19.29 17.34
N GLN A 338 -20.20 -19.95 17.71
CA GLN A 338 -20.88 -20.93 16.85
C GLN A 338 -22.11 -20.35 16.14
N ARG A 339 -22.78 -19.35 16.73
CA ARG A 339 -24.00 -18.72 16.22
C ARG A 339 -24.08 -17.23 16.62
N GLY A 340 -25.02 -16.50 16.04
CA GLY A 340 -25.27 -15.08 16.36
C GLY A 340 -24.30 -14.10 15.69
N ASP A 341 -24.29 -12.85 16.14
CA ASP A 341 -23.55 -11.77 15.47
C ASP A 341 -22.03 -11.93 15.54
N LYS A 342 -21.52 -12.53 16.64
CA LYS A 342 -20.09 -12.89 16.77
C LYS A 342 -19.65 -13.88 15.67
N LYS A 343 -20.52 -14.83 15.29
CA LYS A 343 -20.24 -15.78 14.20
C LYS A 343 -20.24 -15.08 12.85
N LYS A 344 -21.20 -14.18 12.59
CA LYS A 344 -21.23 -13.37 11.35
C LYS A 344 -19.93 -12.55 11.17
N MET A 345 -19.36 -12.03 12.25
CA MET A 345 -18.07 -11.31 12.19
C MET A 345 -16.91 -12.24 11.78
N ILE A 346 -16.87 -13.47 12.29
CA ILE A 346 -15.89 -14.49 11.88
C ILE A 346 -16.06 -14.84 10.40
N ASP A 347 -17.30 -15.04 9.94
CA ASP A 347 -17.58 -15.38 8.54
C ASP A 347 -17.16 -14.25 7.59
N MET A 348 -17.37 -13.00 8.01
CA MET A 348 -16.87 -11.83 7.28
C MET A 348 -15.33 -11.78 7.24
N ALA A 349 -14.66 -12.10 8.35
CA ALA A 349 -13.20 -12.13 8.42
C ALA A 349 -12.64 -13.25 7.54
N LEU A 350 -13.26 -14.44 7.54
CA LEU A 350 -12.94 -15.56 6.65
C LEU A 350 -13.01 -15.15 5.18
N LYS A 351 -14.13 -14.55 4.76
CA LYS A 351 -14.31 -14.08 3.37
C LYS A 351 -13.23 -13.07 2.95
N ASN A 352 -12.80 -12.20 3.85
CA ASN A 352 -11.73 -11.24 3.56
C ASN A 352 -10.35 -11.90 3.47
N ALA A 353 -10.09 -12.92 4.30
CA ALA A 353 -8.88 -13.73 4.20
C ALA A 353 -8.83 -14.49 2.85
N GLU A 354 -9.95 -15.04 2.38
CA GLU A 354 -10.08 -15.70 1.07
C GLU A 354 -9.81 -14.75 -0.10
N ILE A 355 -10.39 -13.55 -0.08
CA ILE A 355 -10.14 -12.52 -1.11
C ILE A 355 -8.65 -12.15 -1.13
N THR A 356 -8.03 -12.00 0.04
CA THR A 356 -6.60 -11.69 0.15
C THR A 356 -5.74 -12.82 -0.41
N MET A 357 -6.08 -14.08 -0.11
CA MET A 357 -5.43 -15.26 -0.69
C MET A 357 -5.55 -15.27 -2.22
N GLN A 358 -6.76 -15.11 -2.76
CA GLN A 358 -7.00 -15.11 -4.22
C GLN A 358 -6.23 -13.99 -4.93
N SER A 359 -6.24 -12.78 -4.37
CA SER A 359 -5.49 -11.65 -4.95
C SER A 359 -3.97 -11.87 -4.93
N ASN A 360 -3.44 -12.54 -3.89
CA ASN A 360 -2.03 -12.90 -3.84
C ASN A 360 -1.69 -14.06 -4.78
N LYS A 361 -2.56 -15.06 -4.94
CA LYS A 361 -2.41 -16.12 -5.97
C LYS A 361 -2.24 -15.52 -7.36
N ILE A 362 -3.09 -14.56 -7.71
CA ILE A 362 -3.01 -13.86 -8.99
C ILE A 362 -1.67 -13.11 -9.10
N LYS A 363 -1.26 -12.36 -8.07
CA LYS A 363 0.01 -11.62 -8.08
C LYS A 363 1.24 -12.52 -8.20
N THR A 364 1.22 -13.67 -7.53
CA THR A 364 2.32 -14.67 -7.52
C THR A 364 2.36 -15.44 -8.83
N ALA A 365 1.21 -15.85 -9.38
CA ALA A 365 1.13 -16.47 -10.70
C ALA A 365 1.69 -15.53 -11.79
N VAL A 366 1.27 -14.26 -11.77
CA VAL A 366 1.79 -13.24 -12.69
C VAL A 366 3.29 -12.99 -12.47
N ALA A 367 3.83 -13.12 -11.25
CA ALA A 367 5.26 -12.99 -10.98
C ALA A 367 6.08 -14.20 -11.48
N GLY A 368 5.54 -15.42 -11.36
CA GLY A 368 6.15 -16.65 -11.90
C GLY A 368 6.17 -16.67 -13.42
N GLU A 369 5.05 -16.31 -14.06
CA GLU A 369 4.95 -16.15 -15.52
C GLU A 369 5.91 -15.08 -16.05
N SER A 370 6.10 -13.98 -15.30
CA SER A 370 7.06 -12.93 -15.67
C SER A 370 8.50 -13.46 -15.67
N LEU A 371 8.91 -14.24 -14.66
CA LEU A 371 10.27 -14.78 -14.58
C LEU A 371 10.55 -15.79 -15.70
N GLU A 372 9.61 -16.70 -15.97
CA GLU A 372 9.70 -17.67 -17.07
C GLU A 372 9.83 -16.98 -18.43
N SER A 373 9.02 -15.94 -18.66
CA SER A 373 9.06 -15.13 -19.89
C SER A 373 10.43 -14.47 -20.08
N LEU A 374 11.02 -13.93 -19.01
CA LEU A 374 12.35 -13.31 -19.04
C LEU A 374 13.47 -14.33 -19.30
N GLN A 375 13.40 -15.51 -18.70
CA GLN A 375 14.39 -16.58 -18.92
C GLN A 375 14.34 -17.11 -20.36
N GLN A 376 13.14 -17.24 -20.90
CA GLN A 376 12.94 -17.61 -22.29
C GLN A 376 13.48 -16.53 -23.23
N LEU A 377 13.22 -15.24 -22.97
CA LEU A 377 13.78 -14.13 -23.75
C LEU A 377 15.31 -14.09 -23.71
N GLN A 378 15.91 -14.27 -22.52
CA GLN A 378 17.37 -14.33 -22.37
C GLN A 378 17.97 -15.42 -23.27
N SER A 379 17.41 -16.62 -23.21
CA SER A 379 17.89 -17.77 -23.98
C SER A 379 17.72 -17.56 -25.49
N LEU A 380 16.54 -17.07 -25.89
CA LEU A 380 16.17 -16.84 -27.29
C LEU A 380 17.06 -15.80 -27.97
N LEU A 381 17.32 -14.69 -27.28
CA LEU A 381 18.09 -13.57 -27.80
C LEU A 381 19.58 -13.68 -27.50
N SER A 382 19.99 -14.71 -26.76
CA SER A 382 21.36 -14.93 -26.30
C SER A 382 21.89 -13.74 -25.48
N LEU A 383 21.06 -13.20 -24.58
CA LEU A 383 21.42 -12.05 -23.75
C LEU A 383 22.42 -12.45 -22.65
N PRO A 384 23.38 -11.57 -22.30
CA PRO A 384 24.39 -11.87 -21.28
C PRO A 384 23.79 -12.04 -19.87
N SER A 385 22.67 -11.36 -19.61
CA SER A 385 21.95 -11.39 -18.34
C SER A 385 20.44 -11.45 -18.58
N LEU A 386 19.71 -11.81 -17.53
CA LEU A 386 18.25 -11.79 -17.53
C LEU A 386 17.77 -10.34 -17.74
N PRO A 387 16.88 -10.05 -18.72
CA PRO A 387 16.49 -8.68 -19.05
C PRO A 387 15.48 -8.12 -18.03
N LEU A 388 15.96 -7.71 -16.86
CA LEU A 388 15.11 -7.23 -15.77
C LEU A 388 14.55 -5.83 -16.03
N TYR A 389 15.22 -5.01 -16.84
CA TYR A 389 14.80 -3.68 -17.23
C TYR A 389 14.66 -3.58 -18.76
N ILE A 390 13.43 -3.46 -19.25
CA ILE A 390 13.11 -3.40 -20.68
C ILE A 390 12.43 -2.08 -21.01
N GLU A 391 12.87 -1.40 -22.07
CA GLU A 391 12.18 -0.22 -22.62
C GLU A 391 11.46 -0.57 -23.93
N GLY A 392 10.17 -0.22 -24.01
CA GLY A 392 9.37 -0.32 -25.23
C GLY A 392 9.20 1.05 -25.88
N VAL A 393 9.42 1.15 -27.18
CA VAL A 393 9.36 2.41 -27.94
C VAL A 393 8.33 2.31 -29.06
N ASP A 394 7.34 3.21 -29.04
CA ASP A 394 6.35 3.42 -30.12
C ASP A 394 6.48 4.86 -30.65
N ILE A 395 6.39 5.01 -31.97
CA ILE A 395 6.24 6.32 -32.62
C ILE A 395 4.84 6.43 -33.18
N SER A 396 4.14 7.47 -32.76
CA SER A 396 2.80 7.79 -33.26
C SER A 396 2.82 9.14 -33.98
N ASN A 397 2.32 9.14 -35.22
CA ASN A 397 2.21 10.33 -36.06
C ASN A 397 0.75 10.57 -36.45
N ILE A 398 0.25 11.80 -36.22
CA ILE A 398 -1.07 12.23 -36.66
C ILE A 398 -0.89 13.40 -37.61
N SER A 399 -1.28 13.19 -38.87
CA SER A 399 -1.56 14.22 -39.89
C SER A 399 -0.62 15.44 -39.84
N GLY A 400 0.69 15.18 -39.81
CA GLY A 400 1.74 16.11 -40.24
C GLY A 400 2.17 17.24 -39.29
N THR A 401 1.66 17.35 -38.05
CA THR A 401 2.03 18.52 -37.18
C THR A 401 2.51 18.22 -35.76
N ASP A 402 2.25 17.05 -35.16
CA ASP A 402 2.63 16.76 -33.77
C ASP A 402 3.02 15.28 -33.54
N ALA A 403 4.18 14.86 -34.06
CA ALA A 403 4.69 13.49 -33.82
C ALA A 403 5.20 13.32 -32.37
N VAL A 404 4.86 12.18 -31.75
CA VAL A 404 5.24 11.86 -30.37
C VAL A 404 5.84 10.46 -30.31
N GLY A 405 7.04 10.37 -29.71
CA GLY A 405 7.61 9.10 -29.27
C GLY A 405 7.17 8.76 -27.86
N SER A 406 6.77 7.52 -27.65
CA SER A 406 6.33 7.00 -26.36
C SER A 406 7.28 5.91 -25.89
N ILE A 407 7.81 6.07 -24.68
CA ILE A 407 8.70 5.10 -24.04
C ILE A 407 8.00 4.56 -22.79
N VAL A 408 7.77 3.25 -22.78
CA VAL A 408 7.26 2.51 -21.62
C VAL A 408 8.38 1.68 -21.02
N VAL A 409 8.29 1.43 -19.72
CA VAL A 409 9.33 0.73 -18.97
C VAL A 409 8.73 -0.49 -18.30
N PHE A 410 9.35 -1.64 -18.48
CA PHE A 410 9.04 -2.85 -17.75
C PHE A 410 10.20 -3.21 -16.83
N GLU A 411 9.88 -3.50 -15.57
CA GLU A 411 10.81 -3.97 -14.56
C GLU A 411 10.35 -5.34 -14.04
N ASN A 412 11.24 -6.34 -14.09
CA ASN A 412 10.94 -7.73 -13.74
C ASN A 412 9.70 -8.27 -14.48
N GLY A 413 9.57 -7.95 -15.77
CA GLY A 413 8.46 -8.38 -16.62
C GLY A 413 7.13 -7.66 -16.36
N LYS A 414 7.12 -6.60 -15.53
CA LYS A 414 5.91 -5.85 -15.18
C LYS A 414 6.00 -4.37 -15.56
N PRO A 415 4.90 -3.73 -15.98
CA PRO A 415 4.93 -2.31 -16.34
C PRO A 415 5.25 -1.40 -15.14
N SER A 416 6.14 -0.43 -15.33
CA SER A 416 6.61 0.55 -14.35
C SER A 416 6.17 1.96 -14.76
N ASN A 417 4.87 2.24 -14.64
CA ASN A 417 4.21 3.45 -15.15
C ASN A 417 4.86 4.77 -14.72
N LYS A 418 5.50 4.81 -13.54
CA LYS A 418 6.19 6.01 -13.03
C LYS A 418 7.39 6.42 -13.89
N LYS A 419 7.96 5.47 -14.63
CA LYS A 419 9.15 5.65 -15.48
C LYS A 419 8.81 5.93 -16.95
N TYR A 420 7.54 5.94 -17.32
CA TYR A 420 7.12 6.19 -18.71
C TYR A 420 7.41 7.62 -19.13
N ARG A 421 7.73 7.84 -20.40
CA ARG A 421 8.08 9.16 -20.94
C ARG A 421 7.50 9.38 -22.32
N HIS A 422 7.03 10.60 -22.58
CA HIS A 422 6.71 11.06 -23.92
C HIS A 422 7.80 12.02 -24.41
N HIS A 423 8.19 11.87 -25.66
CA HIS A 423 9.15 12.72 -26.35
C HIS A 423 8.45 13.42 -27.51
N ASN A 424 8.31 14.74 -27.42
CA ASN A 424 7.84 15.55 -28.53
C ASN A 424 8.94 15.62 -29.60
N ILE A 425 8.61 15.21 -30.81
CA ILE A 425 9.53 15.22 -31.96
C ILE A 425 9.45 16.60 -32.62
N LYS A 426 10.60 17.30 -32.70
CA LYS A 426 10.65 18.68 -33.18
C LYS A 426 11.45 18.85 -34.46
N ALA A 427 12.40 17.95 -34.75
CA ALA A 427 13.40 18.18 -35.80
C ALA A 427 13.00 17.65 -37.18
N VAL A 428 12.00 16.76 -37.26
CA VAL A 428 11.61 16.08 -38.50
C VAL A 428 10.40 16.79 -39.12
N ARG A 429 10.58 17.40 -40.31
CA ARG A 429 9.48 17.93 -41.14
C ARG A 429 9.00 16.82 -42.09
N GLY A 430 7.80 16.28 -41.87
CA GLY A 430 7.19 15.22 -42.68
C GLY A 430 6.97 13.90 -41.93
N ILE A 431 6.44 12.89 -42.63
CA ILE A 431 6.23 11.53 -42.10
C ILE A 431 7.49 10.69 -42.42
N ASP A 432 8.51 10.81 -41.58
CA ASP A 432 9.71 9.97 -41.63
C ASP A 432 9.91 9.25 -40.29
N ASP A 433 9.28 8.08 -40.17
CA ASP A 433 9.29 7.28 -38.95
C ASP A 433 10.71 6.85 -38.54
N PHE A 434 11.66 6.71 -39.49
CA PHE A 434 13.04 6.33 -39.19
C PHE A 434 13.78 7.49 -38.52
N ALA A 435 13.65 8.70 -39.06
CA ALA A 435 14.24 9.89 -38.47
C ALA A 435 13.64 10.19 -37.09
N MET A 436 12.32 9.96 -36.93
CA MET A 436 11.62 10.13 -35.65
C MET A 436 12.12 9.17 -34.57
N ILE A 437 12.27 7.87 -34.89
CA ILE A 437 12.85 6.88 -33.97
C ILE A 437 14.28 7.28 -33.60
N LYS A 438 15.09 7.67 -34.59
CA LYS A 438 16.48 8.07 -34.37
C LYS A 438 16.57 9.23 -33.38
N GLU A 439 15.71 10.26 -33.52
CA GLU A 439 15.64 11.40 -32.60
C GLU A 439 15.27 10.97 -31.16
N VAL A 440 14.21 10.17 -31.01
CA VAL A 440 13.70 9.74 -29.69
C VAL A 440 14.73 8.90 -28.95
N VAL A 441 15.31 7.90 -29.63
CA VAL A 441 16.38 7.06 -29.09
C VAL A 441 17.59 7.93 -28.72
N LYS A 442 18.08 8.78 -29.62
CA LYS A 442 19.24 9.65 -29.36
C LYS A 442 19.05 10.49 -28.10
N ARG A 443 17.90 11.16 -27.98
CA ARG A 443 17.60 12.03 -26.84
C ARG A 443 17.45 11.26 -25.53
N ARG A 444 16.79 10.10 -25.55
CA ARG A 444 16.61 9.26 -24.36
C ARG A 444 17.95 8.79 -23.80
N TYR A 445 18.80 8.20 -24.64
CA TYR A 445 20.03 7.57 -24.17
C TYR A 445 21.17 8.57 -23.95
N ALA A 446 21.15 9.73 -24.62
CA ALA A 446 22.03 10.85 -24.26
C ALA A 446 21.73 11.36 -22.85
N TYR A 447 20.45 11.54 -22.51
CA TYR A 447 20.03 11.95 -21.16
C TYR A 447 20.43 10.91 -20.09
N LEU A 448 20.21 9.62 -20.35
CA LEU A 448 20.63 8.56 -19.42
C LEU A 448 22.16 8.56 -19.22
N LYS A 449 22.94 8.83 -20.28
CA LYS A 449 24.40 8.95 -20.21
C LYS A 449 24.84 10.14 -19.36
N GLU A 450 24.24 11.31 -19.59
CA GLU A 450 24.55 12.57 -18.90
C GLU A 450 24.25 12.49 -17.41
N GLU A 451 23.07 11.96 -17.05
CA GLU A 451 22.61 11.81 -15.67
C GLU A 451 23.17 10.57 -14.96
N LYS A 452 24.05 9.80 -15.64
CA LYS A 452 24.63 8.54 -15.14
C LYS A 452 23.56 7.56 -14.63
N MET A 453 22.43 7.50 -15.32
CA MET A 453 21.34 6.57 -15.03
C MET A 453 21.64 5.20 -15.66
N PRO A 454 21.12 4.09 -15.09
CA PRO A 454 21.29 2.77 -15.68
C PRO A 454 20.62 2.68 -17.05
N TYR A 455 21.28 1.99 -17.99
CA TYR A 455 20.69 1.62 -19.26
C TYR A 455 19.74 0.42 -19.12
N PRO A 456 18.75 0.26 -20.01
CA PRO A 456 17.96 -0.96 -20.08
C PRO A 456 18.78 -2.16 -20.53
N ASP A 457 18.36 -3.33 -20.09
CA ASP A 457 18.93 -4.63 -20.49
C ASP A 457 18.47 -5.03 -21.90
N LEU A 458 17.32 -4.50 -22.34
CA LEU A 458 16.74 -4.76 -23.66
C LEU A 458 15.88 -3.57 -24.13
N ILE A 459 15.96 -3.23 -25.41
CA ILE A 459 15.11 -2.24 -26.06
C ILE A 459 14.20 -2.95 -27.08
N LEU A 460 12.89 -2.74 -26.98
CA LEU A 460 11.89 -3.19 -27.93
C LEU A 460 11.39 -2.01 -28.77
N ILE A 461 11.59 -2.07 -30.08
CA ILE A 461 11.02 -1.11 -31.04
C ILE A 461 9.73 -1.70 -31.62
N ASP A 462 8.62 -0.97 -31.55
CA ASP A 462 7.40 -1.29 -32.29
C ASP A 462 7.62 -1.00 -33.79
N GLY A 463 8.21 -1.96 -34.49
CA GLY A 463 8.63 -1.72 -35.85
C GLY A 463 9.40 -2.83 -36.56
N GLY A 464 9.50 -2.67 -37.88
CA GLY A 464 10.21 -3.55 -38.79
C GLY A 464 11.73 -3.31 -38.85
N HIS A 465 12.41 -4.00 -39.78
CA HIS A 465 13.86 -3.90 -39.99
C HIS A 465 14.39 -2.46 -40.11
N GLY A 466 13.71 -1.61 -40.86
CA GLY A 466 14.16 -0.22 -41.05
C GLY A 466 14.13 0.59 -39.74
N GLN A 467 13.08 0.41 -38.93
CA GLN A 467 12.90 1.11 -37.65
C GLN A 467 13.92 0.63 -36.63
N LEU A 468 14.15 -0.69 -36.57
CA LEU A 468 15.19 -1.29 -35.75
C LEU A 468 16.59 -0.78 -36.16
N SER A 469 16.90 -0.76 -37.45
CA SER A 469 18.19 -0.30 -37.98
C SER A 469 18.46 1.17 -37.66
N ALA A 470 17.44 2.03 -37.81
CA ALA A 470 17.53 3.45 -37.47
C ALA A 470 17.81 3.67 -35.97
N ALA A 471 17.13 2.93 -35.10
CA ALA A 471 17.38 2.95 -33.66
C ALA A 471 18.81 2.48 -33.32
N LYS A 472 19.25 1.36 -33.93
CA LYS A 472 20.58 0.78 -33.72
C LYS A 472 21.69 1.75 -34.12
N SER A 473 21.59 2.36 -35.30
CA SER A 473 22.55 3.37 -35.77
C SER A 473 22.68 4.54 -34.79
N SER A 474 21.57 4.96 -34.16
CA SER A 474 21.59 6.02 -33.13
C SER A 474 22.41 5.63 -31.90
N LEU A 475 22.25 4.39 -31.42
CA LEU A 475 22.99 3.87 -30.28
C LEU A 475 24.49 3.72 -30.59
N GLU A 476 24.81 3.20 -31.78
CA GLU A 476 26.19 3.05 -32.27
C GLU A 476 26.90 4.41 -32.37
N GLU A 477 26.23 5.46 -32.88
CA GLU A 477 26.76 6.84 -32.93
C GLU A 477 27.12 7.39 -31.53
N MET A 478 26.45 6.94 -30.47
CA MET A 478 26.68 7.37 -29.09
C MET A 478 27.70 6.51 -28.34
N GLY A 479 28.20 5.44 -28.98
CA GLY A 479 29.03 4.42 -28.36
C GLY A 479 28.30 3.68 -27.23
N VAL A 480 27.00 3.46 -27.38
CA VAL A 480 26.15 2.77 -26.41
C VAL A 480 25.80 1.39 -26.96
N ASP A 481 26.21 0.34 -26.26
CA ASP A 481 25.93 -1.05 -26.63
C ASP A 481 24.82 -1.61 -25.75
N ILE A 482 23.60 -1.68 -26.30
CA ILE A 482 22.42 -2.22 -25.63
C ILE A 482 21.71 -3.17 -26.60
N PRO A 483 21.33 -4.39 -26.15
CA PRO A 483 20.50 -5.28 -26.95
C PRO A 483 19.20 -4.61 -27.41
N ILE A 484 18.92 -4.67 -28.71
CA ILE A 484 17.74 -4.05 -29.31
C ILE A 484 17.07 -5.02 -30.29
N ILE A 485 15.75 -5.07 -30.25
CA ILE A 485 14.91 -5.91 -31.11
C ILE A 485 13.72 -5.12 -31.66
N GLY A 486 13.20 -5.55 -32.80
CA GLY A 486 11.94 -5.07 -33.37
C GLY A 486 10.83 -6.12 -33.22
N LEU A 487 9.58 -5.68 -33.15
CA LEU A 487 8.41 -6.56 -33.24
C LEU A 487 7.53 -6.14 -34.42
N ALA A 488 7.39 -7.01 -35.42
CA ALA A 488 6.63 -6.70 -36.63
C ALA A 488 5.11 -6.85 -36.45
N LYS A 489 4.36 -5.76 -36.63
CA LYS A 489 2.90 -5.67 -36.38
C LYS A 489 2.00 -6.75 -37.01
N ARG A 490 2.33 -7.28 -38.19
CA ARG A 490 1.42 -8.20 -38.91
C ARG A 490 1.50 -9.66 -38.47
N PHE A 491 2.69 -10.09 -38.03
CA PHE A 491 2.96 -11.52 -37.79
C PHE A 491 3.62 -11.80 -36.44
N GLU A 492 3.78 -10.77 -35.59
CA GLU A 492 4.44 -10.87 -34.28
C GLU A 492 5.83 -11.49 -34.37
N HIS A 493 6.50 -11.28 -35.51
CA HIS A 493 7.86 -11.74 -35.73
C HIS A 493 8.84 -10.86 -34.98
N ILE A 494 9.73 -11.50 -34.24
CA ILE A 494 10.82 -10.83 -33.53
C ILE A 494 11.94 -10.61 -34.53
N ILE A 495 12.30 -9.34 -34.75
CA ILE A 495 13.39 -8.95 -35.63
C ILE A 495 14.62 -8.66 -34.77
N THR A 496 15.75 -9.26 -35.09
CA THR A 496 17.01 -9.01 -34.38
C THR A 496 17.97 -8.19 -35.24
N THR A 497 19.09 -7.79 -34.63
CA THR A 497 20.17 -7.08 -35.33
C THR A 497 21.18 -8.02 -36.01
N LYS A 498 20.96 -9.35 -35.93
CA LYS A 498 21.78 -10.35 -36.62
C LYS A 498 21.47 -10.33 -38.13
N LYS A 499 22.46 -10.63 -38.96
CA LYS A 499 22.29 -10.81 -40.41
C LYS A 499 22.24 -12.30 -40.74
N GLY A 500 21.24 -12.75 -41.52
CA GLY A 500 21.10 -14.16 -41.93
C GLY A 500 20.33 -15.01 -40.90
N HIS A 501 20.85 -16.17 -40.50
CA HIS A 501 20.15 -17.03 -39.53
C HIS A 501 19.96 -16.33 -38.18
N GLY A 502 18.71 -16.26 -37.72
CA GLY A 502 18.33 -15.56 -36.48
C GLY A 502 18.01 -14.07 -36.67
N GLU A 503 18.03 -13.56 -37.90
CA GLU A 503 17.56 -12.21 -38.25
C GLU A 503 16.06 -12.01 -37.94
N VAL A 504 15.27 -13.05 -38.19
CA VAL A 504 13.85 -13.12 -37.80
C VAL A 504 13.62 -14.38 -36.97
N ILE A 505 12.99 -14.22 -35.81
CA ILE A 505 12.63 -15.30 -34.90
C ILE A 505 11.11 -15.38 -34.82
N ILE A 506 10.59 -16.58 -35.11
CA ILE A 506 9.15 -16.88 -35.10
C ILE A 506 8.86 -17.74 -33.87
N LEU A 507 7.91 -17.32 -33.06
CA LEU A 507 7.47 -18.04 -31.86
C LEU A 507 5.98 -18.37 -31.95
N PRO A 508 5.51 -19.47 -31.34
CA PRO A 508 4.09 -19.73 -31.19
C PRO A 508 3.45 -18.67 -30.28
N HIS A 509 2.21 -18.26 -30.59
CA HIS A 509 1.45 -17.29 -29.77
C HIS A 509 1.24 -17.72 -28.31
N SER A 510 1.38 -19.00 -28.00
CA SER A 510 1.34 -19.52 -26.64
C SER A 510 2.60 -19.20 -25.83
N SER A 511 3.72 -18.84 -26.48
CA SER A 511 5.02 -18.58 -25.85
C SER A 511 4.94 -17.43 -24.82
N PRO A 512 5.39 -17.67 -23.58
CA PRO A 512 5.51 -16.63 -22.56
C PRO A 512 6.36 -15.42 -23.01
N ALA A 513 7.51 -15.66 -23.66
CA ALA A 513 8.36 -14.61 -24.21
C ALA A 513 7.62 -13.73 -25.23
N LEU A 514 6.88 -14.33 -26.16
CA LEU A 514 6.13 -13.57 -27.16
C LEU A 514 5.01 -12.74 -26.53
N LYS A 515 4.26 -13.32 -25.57
CA LYS A 515 3.21 -12.61 -24.83
C LYS A 515 3.78 -11.40 -24.08
N LEU A 516 4.97 -11.51 -23.49
CA LEU A 516 5.63 -10.39 -22.82
C LEU A 516 5.99 -9.28 -23.82
N LEU A 517 6.57 -9.61 -24.98
CA LEU A 517 6.88 -8.62 -26.01
C LEU A 517 5.63 -7.93 -26.57
N MET A 518 4.57 -8.70 -26.82
CA MET A 518 3.27 -8.15 -27.23
C MET A 518 2.71 -7.21 -26.16
N ASN A 519 2.77 -7.57 -24.88
CA ASN A 519 2.32 -6.71 -23.79
C ASN A 519 3.12 -5.40 -23.71
N ILE A 520 4.45 -5.45 -23.87
CA ILE A 520 5.29 -4.24 -23.91
C ILE A 520 4.89 -3.34 -25.08
N ARG A 521 4.68 -3.92 -26.27
CA ARG A 521 4.22 -3.17 -27.46
C ARG A 521 2.84 -2.56 -27.23
N ASP A 522 1.88 -3.36 -26.79
CA ASP A 522 0.50 -2.93 -26.60
C ASP A 522 0.42 -1.82 -25.54
N GLU A 523 1.26 -1.90 -24.51
CA GLU A 523 1.40 -0.85 -23.49
C GLU A 523 2.06 0.41 -24.05
N ALA A 524 3.08 0.30 -24.90
CA ALA A 524 3.70 1.42 -25.60
C ALA A 524 2.68 2.14 -26.50
N HIS A 525 1.91 1.36 -27.25
CA HIS A 525 0.85 1.84 -28.13
C HIS A 525 -0.28 2.52 -27.34
N ARG A 526 -0.76 1.87 -26.26
CA ARG A 526 -1.78 2.42 -25.35
C ARG A 526 -1.32 3.75 -24.75
N PHE A 527 -0.06 3.82 -24.34
CA PHE A 527 0.50 5.03 -23.77
C PHE A 527 0.59 6.16 -24.81
N ALA A 528 0.99 5.85 -26.06
CA ALA A 528 0.98 6.80 -27.16
C ALA A 528 -0.43 7.36 -27.43
N VAL A 529 -1.45 6.50 -27.53
CA VAL A 529 -2.85 6.89 -27.74
C VAL A 529 -3.40 7.78 -26.62
N ALA A 530 -3.03 7.52 -25.35
CA ALA A 530 -3.48 8.32 -24.21
C ALA A 530 -2.99 9.79 -24.25
N SER A 531 -1.78 10.03 -24.75
CA SER A 531 -1.24 11.38 -24.99
C SER A 531 -2.04 12.13 -26.05
N HIS A 532 -2.44 11.42 -27.11
CA HIS A 532 -3.27 12.00 -28.17
C HIS A 532 -4.66 12.39 -27.69
N ARG A 533 -5.30 11.60 -26.81
CA ARG A 533 -6.60 11.98 -26.22
C ARG A 533 -6.52 13.29 -25.43
N HIS A 534 -5.51 13.43 -24.57
CA HIS A 534 -5.33 14.66 -23.79
C HIS A 534 -5.08 15.88 -24.68
N ARG A 535 -4.27 15.75 -25.74
CA ARG A 535 -3.99 16.86 -26.66
C ARG A 535 -5.15 17.18 -27.59
N ARG A 536 -5.89 16.19 -28.06
CA ARG A 536 -7.09 16.39 -28.89
C ARG A 536 -8.20 17.06 -28.09
N SER A 537 -8.45 16.61 -26.86
CA SER A 537 -9.37 17.29 -25.94
C SER A 537 -8.89 18.70 -25.61
N ALA A 538 -7.61 18.93 -25.35
CA ALA A 538 -7.06 20.28 -25.11
C ALA A 538 -7.22 21.21 -26.35
N ARG A 539 -6.91 20.73 -27.56
CA ARG A 539 -7.00 21.54 -28.79
C ARG A 539 -8.45 21.80 -29.21
N LEU A 540 -9.36 20.85 -29.00
CA LEU A 540 -10.81 21.03 -29.16
C LEU A 540 -11.39 21.97 -28.09
N THR A 541 -10.89 21.89 -26.84
CA THR A 541 -11.33 22.79 -25.76
C THR A 541 -10.94 24.24 -26.00
N HIS A 542 -9.82 24.48 -26.71
CA HIS A 542 -9.42 25.81 -27.10
C HIS A 542 -10.36 26.38 -28.17
N SER A 543 -10.64 25.63 -29.24
CA SER A 543 -11.37 26.13 -30.43
C SER A 543 -12.86 26.46 -30.17
N ILE A 544 -13.63 25.60 -29.49
CA ILE A 544 -15.09 25.77 -29.41
C ILE A 544 -15.49 26.95 -28.52
N LEU A 545 -14.90 27.05 -27.33
CA LEU A 545 -15.22 28.14 -26.39
C LEU A 545 -14.78 29.51 -26.92
N ASP A 546 -13.74 29.55 -27.76
CA ASP A 546 -13.26 30.79 -28.40
C ASP A 546 -14.21 31.31 -29.49
N THR A 547 -15.06 30.45 -30.06
CA THR A 547 -16.08 30.86 -31.04
C THR A 547 -17.34 31.48 -30.41
N ILE A 548 -17.51 31.39 -29.08
CA ILE A 548 -18.72 31.85 -28.39
C ILE A 548 -18.55 33.31 -27.98
N LYS A 549 -19.22 34.20 -28.71
CA LYS A 549 -19.21 35.66 -28.44
C LYS A 549 -19.73 35.98 -27.03
N GLY A 550 -18.85 36.40 -26.13
CA GLY A 550 -19.13 36.71 -24.72
C GLY A 550 -18.32 35.90 -23.70
N ILE A 551 -17.54 34.92 -24.17
CA ILE A 551 -16.57 34.16 -23.38
C ILE A 551 -15.16 34.70 -23.67
N GLY A 552 -14.56 35.36 -22.67
CA GLY A 552 -13.13 35.73 -22.69
C GLY A 552 -12.28 34.70 -21.94
N GLU A 553 -10.95 34.90 -21.93
CA GLU A 553 -9.98 33.98 -21.31
C GLU A 553 -10.28 33.66 -19.83
N THR A 554 -10.73 34.64 -19.05
CA THR A 554 -11.08 34.47 -17.63
C THR A 554 -12.27 33.54 -17.43
N LYS A 555 -13.37 33.77 -18.15
CA LYS A 555 -14.58 32.91 -18.06
C LYS A 555 -14.30 31.50 -18.59
N LYS A 556 -13.48 31.40 -19.65
CA LYS A 556 -13.03 30.12 -20.22
C LYS A 556 -12.24 29.31 -19.19
N ARG A 557 -11.30 29.95 -18.50
CA ARG A 557 -10.49 29.28 -17.47
C ARG A 557 -11.34 28.79 -16.31
N ASN A 558 -12.32 29.59 -15.88
CA ASN A 558 -13.25 29.21 -14.82
C ASN A 558 -14.12 28.01 -15.21
N LEU A 559 -14.64 27.98 -16.45
CA LEU A 559 -15.37 26.83 -17.01
C LEU A 559 -14.54 25.55 -17.01
N ILE A 560 -13.30 25.62 -17.48
CA ILE A 560 -12.40 24.46 -17.55
C ILE A 560 -12.00 23.99 -16.15
N ASN A 561 -11.73 24.90 -15.22
CA ASN A 561 -11.36 24.55 -13.85
C ASN A 561 -12.52 23.91 -13.08
N HIS A 562 -13.75 24.36 -13.31
CA HIS A 562 -14.93 23.85 -12.62
C HIS A 562 -15.38 22.48 -13.17
N PHE A 563 -15.51 22.35 -14.50
CA PHE A 563 -16.04 21.14 -15.13
C PHE A 563 -14.95 20.13 -15.55
N GLY A 564 -13.69 20.54 -15.63
CA GLY A 564 -12.53 19.69 -15.95
C GLY A 564 -12.39 19.30 -17.42
N SER A 565 -13.49 19.17 -18.17
CA SER A 565 -13.46 18.93 -19.62
C SER A 565 -14.62 19.63 -20.34
N VAL A 566 -14.43 19.94 -21.62
CA VAL A 566 -15.47 20.57 -22.46
C VAL A 566 -16.66 19.64 -22.74
N GLU A 567 -16.44 18.33 -22.72
CA GLU A 567 -17.53 17.33 -22.78
C GLU A 567 -18.49 17.50 -21.61
N LYS A 568 -17.97 17.73 -20.39
CA LYS A 568 -18.78 17.98 -19.20
C LYS A 568 -19.49 19.34 -19.25
N ILE A 569 -18.87 20.35 -19.87
CA ILE A 569 -19.50 21.66 -20.09
C ILE A 569 -20.71 21.53 -21.02
N GLY A 570 -20.61 20.73 -22.08
CA GLY A 570 -21.72 20.48 -23.02
C GLY A 570 -22.87 19.64 -22.45
N GLN A 571 -22.63 18.92 -21.35
CA GLN A 571 -23.63 18.10 -20.63
C GLN A 571 -24.20 18.79 -19.39
N ALA A 572 -23.64 19.94 -18.99
CA ALA A 572 -24.05 20.67 -17.81
C ALA A 572 -25.44 21.30 -17.98
N SER A 573 -26.15 21.49 -16.87
CA SER A 573 -27.41 22.21 -16.87
C SER A 573 -27.19 23.73 -16.96
N VAL A 574 -28.24 24.48 -17.33
CA VAL A 574 -28.17 25.95 -17.33
C VAL A 574 -27.88 26.47 -15.92
N GLU A 575 -28.46 25.83 -14.89
CA GLU A 575 -28.22 26.19 -13.49
C GLU A 575 -26.78 25.95 -13.07
N GLU A 576 -26.16 24.84 -13.49
CA GLU A 576 -24.76 24.51 -13.19
C GLU A 576 -23.79 25.49 -13.86
N LEU A 577 -24.06 25.89 -15.10
CA LEU A 577 -23.24 26.89 -15.81
C LEU A 577 -23.33 28.28 -15.17
N CYS A 578 -24.49 28.64 -14.62
CA CYS A 578 -24.71 29.92 -13.93
C CYS A 578 -24.04 30.00 -12.55
N GLN A 579 -23.56 28.89 -11.98
CA GLN A 579 -22.78 28.90 -10.74
C GLN A 579 -21.36 29.47 -10.92
N ILE A 580 -20.94 29.70 -12.17
CA ILE A 580 -19.62 30.23 -12.49
C ILE A 580 -19.68 31.75 -12.60
N ASP A 581 -18.76 32.40 -11.88
CA ASP A 581 -18.59 33.86 -11.90
C ASP A 581 -18.49 34.42 -13.33
N GLY A 582 -19.46 35.27 -13.66
CA GLY A 582 -19.53 35.96 -14.94
C GLY A 582 -20.33 35.25 -16.04
N ILE A 583 -20.99 34.11 -15.74
CA ILE A 583 -21.92 33.44 -16.65
C ILE A 583 -23.35 33.72 -16.22
N ASN A 584 -24.10 34.44 -17.07
CA ASN A 584 -25.53 34.65 -16.88
C ASN A 584 -26.33 33.63 -17.71
N GLU A 585 -27.62 33.53 -17.41
CA GLU A 585 -28.52 32.55 -18.03
C GLU A 585 -28.51 32.60 -19.58
N LYS A 586 -28.47 33.82 -20.15
CA LYS A 586 -28.36 34.03 -21.60
C LYS A 586 -27.04 33.52 -22.18
N LEU A 587 -25.93 33.62 -21.46
CA LEU A 587 -24.64 33.10 -21.90
C LEU A 587 -24.56 31.58 -21.73
N ALA A 588 -25.13 31.03 -20.65
CA ALA A 588 -25.25 29.59 -20.43
C ALA A 588 -26.07 28.89 -21.53
N GLN A 589 -27.21 29.48 -21.92
CA GLN A 589 -28.02 28.99 -23.03
C GLN A 589 -27.24 28.99 -24.35
N ARG A 590 -26.51 30.07 -24.66
CA ARG A 590 -25.67 30.15 -25.89
C ARG A 590 -24.52 29.17 -25.89
N ILE A 591 -23.95 28.84 -24.72
CA ILE A 591 -22.95 27.78 -24.58
C ILE A 591 -23.56 26.45 -25.00
N LEU A 592 -24.67 26.06 -24.38
CA LEU A 592 -25.33 24.79 -24.66
C LEU A 592 -25.87 24.68 -26.09
N GLU A 593 -26.38 25.78 -26.64
CA GLU A 593 -26.85 25.86 -28.02
C GLU A 593 -25.70 25.63 -29.02
N LYS A 594 -24.52 26.22 -28.77
CA LYS A 594 -23.32 25.96 -29.57
C LYS A 594 -22.85 24.50 -29.49
N PHE A 595 -22.99 23.86 -28.33
CA PHE A 595 -22.70 22.43 -28.18
C PHE A 595 -23.74 21.53 -28.86
N ARG A 596 -25.02 21.95 -28.94
CA ARG A 596 -26.08 21.23 -29.68
C ARG A 596 -25.94 21.36 -31.19
N GLU A 597 -25.54 22.52 -31.70
CA GLU A 597 -25.28 22.74 -33.14
C GLU A 597 -24.18 21.83 -33.70
N LEU A 598 -23.25 21.36 -32.86
CA LEU A 598 -22.14 20.48 -33.26
C LEU A 598 -22.54 19.00 -33.36
N GLY A 599 -23.81 18.65 -33.10
CA GLY A 599 -24.34 17.29 -33.17
C GLY A 599 -23.95 16.40 -31.97
N PRO A 600 -24.60 15.23 -31.80
CA PRO A 600 -24.29 14.32 -30.70
C PRO A 600 -22.87 13.79 -30.84
N TRP A 601 -22.04 14.09 -29.85
CA TRP A 601 -20.71 13.51 -29.71
C TRP A 601 -20.87 11.99 -29.49
N ASN A 602 -20.61 11.21 -30.53
CA ASN A 602 -20.86 9.76 -30.52
C ASN A 602 -19.74 9.04 -29.73
N PRO A 603 -20.06 8.32 -28.63
CA PRO A 603 -19.08 7.55 -27.87
C PRO A 603 -18.50 6.34 -28.61
N ALA A 604 -18.99 6.06 -29.83
CA ALA A 604 -18.66 4.88 -30.63
C ALA A 604 -17.39 5.02 -31.50
N ASP A 605 -16.77 6.20 -31.63
CA ASP A 605 -15.47 6.35 -32.30
C ASP A 605 -14.29 6.01 -31.38
N LYS A 606 -14.43 4.92 -30.61
CA LYS A 606 -13.37 4.30 -29.83
C LYS A 606 -12.74 3.19 -30.67
N ILE A 607 -11.62 3.51 -31.30
CA ILE A 607 -10.54 2.54 -31.55
C ILE A 607 -9.44 2.86 -30.55
#